data_AF-A0AB35B8T4-F1
#
_entry.id   AF-A0AB35B8T4-F1
#
_cell.length_a   1.000
_cell.length_b   1.000
_cell.length_c   1.000
_cell.angle_alpha   90.00
_cell.angle_beta   90.00
_cell.angle_gamma   90.00
#
_symmetry.space_group_name_H-M   'P 1'
#
loop_
_entity.id
_entity.type
_entity.pdbx_description
1 polymer ?
#
loop_
_entity_poly.entity_id
_entity_poly.type
_entity_poly.pdbx_seq_one_letter_code
_entity_poly.pdbx_strand_id
1 'polypeptide(L)' 'MSDQSRSARTVVTVWLYGGPQHGDSKDVSIPLPPAITTSANEVYARVGPELSESGQPLSTWCYRWEPHVALEAPLDR' A
#
# COMPACT_ATOMS: atom_id res chain seq x y z
N MET A 1 12.24 24.19 26.76
CA MET A 1 11.29 23.99 25.66
C MET A 1 11.83 22.82 24.85
N SER A 2 11.32 21.62 25.09
CA SER A 2 11.92 20.40 24.52
C SER A 2 11.20 20.03 23.23
N ASP A 3 12.01 19.91 22.18
CA ASP A 3 11.78 19.28 20.89
C ASP A 3 10.62 18.28 20.89
N GLN A 4 9.50 18.66 20.27
CA GLN A 4 8.46 17.71 19.88
C GLN A 4 7.99 18.04 18.46
N SER A 5 8.94 18.19 17.54
CA SER A 5 8.67 18.00 16.12
C SER A 5 8.44 16.51 15.89
N ARG A 6 7.32 16.00 16.41
CA ARG A 6 6.77 14.69 16.05
C ARG A 6 6.49 14.82 14.55
N SER A 7 7.39 14.33 13.69
CA SER A 7 7.13 14.25 12.25
C SER A 7 5.76 13.59 12.10
N ALA A 8 4.75 14.36 11.72
CA ALA A 8 3.41 13.87 11.51
C ALA A 8 3.51 12.86 10.37
N ARG A 9 3.48 11.57 10.69
CA ARG A 9 3.45 10.52 9.67
C ARG A 9 2.12 10.65 8.97
N THR A 10 2.12 11.14 7.74
CA THR A 10 0.92 11.22 6.90
C THR A 10 0.43 9.81 6.63
N VAL A 11 -0.85 9.57 6.92
CA VAL A 11 -1.54 8.30 6.69
C VAL A 11 -2.42 8.44 5.44
N VAL A 12 -2.38 7.43 4.58
CA VAL A 12 -3.20 7.33 3.36
C VAL A 12 -3.95 6.01 3.32
N THR A 13 -5.07 5.97 2.63
CA THR A 13 -5.87 4.76 2.45
C THR A 13 -5.40 4.01 1.21
N VAL A 14 -5.12 2.71 1.33
CA VAL A 14 -4.79 1.84 0.20
C VAL A 14 -6.00 0.96 -0.16
N TRP A 15 -6.23 0.74 -1.46
CA TRP A 15 -7.27 -0.13 -1.99
C TRP A 15 -6.67 -1.31 -2.74
N LEU A 16 -7.21 -2.50 -2.49
CA LEU A 16 -6.75 -3.75 -3.08
C LEU A 16 -7.65 -4.15 -4.26
N TYR A 17 -7.06 -4.51 -5.40
CA TYR A 17 -7.85 -4.90 -6.56
C TYR A 17 -7.36 -6.08 -7.37
N GLY A 18 -8.30 -6.73 -8.06
CA GLY A 18 -8.03 -7.82 -9.02
C GLY A 18 -7.78 -9.20 -8.41
N GLY A 19 -7.91 -9.36 -7.09
CA GLY A 19 -7.63 -10.62 -6.37
C GLY A 19 -8.69 -10.99 -5.32
N PRO A 20 -8.40 -11.96 -4.45
CA PRO A 20 -9.36 -12.49 -3.47
C PRO A 20 -9.95 -11.44 -2.53
N GLN A 21 -9.15 -10.43 -2.14
CA GLN A 21 -9.58 -9.30 -1.30
C GLN A 21 -9.90 -8.05 -2.15
N HIS A 22 -10.41 -8.22 -3.36
CA HIS A 22 -10.78 -7.07 -4.20
C HIS A 22 -11.87 -6.24 -3.51
N GLY A 23 -11.64 -4.92 -3.42
CA GLY A 23 -12.54 -4.00 -2.74
C GLY A 23 -12.21 -3.80 -1.26
N ASP A 24 -11.17 -4.44 -0.73
CA ASP A 24 -10.67 -4.16 0.61
C ASP A 24 -9.81 -2.90 0.63
N SER A 25 -9.79 -2.22 1.79
CA SER A 25 -8.92 -1.07 2.03
C SER A 25 -8.34 -1.04 3.44
N LYS A 26 -7.21 -0.36 3.61
CA LYS A 26 -6.61 -0.08 4.93
C LYS A 26 -5.75 1.17 4.92
N ASP A 27 -5.47 1.70 6.10
CA ASP A 27 -4.63 2.89 6.27
C ASP A 27 -3.15 2.54 6.44
N VAL A 28 -2.28 3.26 5.74
CA VAL A 28 -0.83 3.04 5.70
C VAL A 28 -0.08 4.37 5.81
N SER A 29 1.03 4.39 6.55
CA SER A 29 1.89 5.57 6.64
C SER A 29 2.77 5.74 5.39
N ILE A 30 2.99 6.97 4.96
CA ILE A 30 3.96 7.32 3.91
C ILE A 30 5.40 7.31 4.49
N PRO A 31 6.44 6.86 3.74
CA PRO A 31 6.39 6.42 2.35
C PRO A 31 5.71 5.06 2.16
N LEU A 32 4.93 4.94 1.09
CA LEU A 32 4.24 3.69 0.78
C LEU A 32 5.23 2.60 0.34
N PRO A 33 5.06 1.35 0.77
CA PRO A 33 5.87 0.24 0.29
C PRO A 33 5.59 -0.03 -1.20
N PRO A 34 6.49 -0.73 -1.92
CA PRO A 34 6.24 -1.15 -3.30
C PRO A 34 5.20 -2.28 -3.40
N ALA A 35 5.00 -3.04 -2.33
CA ALA A 35 4.00 -4.10 -2.23
C ALA A 35 3.43 -4.18 -0.80
N ILE A 36 2.23 -4.74 -0.67
CA ILE A 36 1.59 -5.02 0.61
C ILE A 36 1.23 -6.49 0.65
N THR A 37 1.54 -7.13 1.77
CA THR A 37 1.09 -8.48 2.09
C THR A 37 -0.12 -8.40 3.01
N THR A 38 -1.19 -9.13 2.68
CA THR A 38 -2.37 -9.26 3.55
C THR A 38 -2.11 -10.28 4.66
N SER A 39 -3.00 -10.39 5.64
CA SER A 39 -2.94 -11.44 6.67
C SER A 39 -3.10 -12.86 6.10
N ALA A 40 -3.62 -13.00 4.88
CA ALA A 40 -3.76 -14.25 4.16
C ALA A 40 -2.55 -14.58 3.28
N ASN A 41 -1.41 -13.88 3.45
CA ASN A 41 -0.20 -14.00 2.63
C ASN A 41 -0.40 -13.68 1.14
N GLU A 42 -1.43 -12.93 0.78
CA GLU A 42 -1.61 -12.46 -0.60
C GLU A 42 -0.75 -11.22 -0.82
N VAL A 43 -0.06 -11.17 -1.96
CA VAL A 43 0.79 -10.03 -2.33
C VAL A 43 0.05 -9.15 -3.33
N TYR A 44 0.05 -7.86 -3.05
CA TYR A 44 -0.42 -6.83 -3.97
C TYR A 44 0.70 -5.84 -4.23
N ALA A 45 0.94 -5.48 -5.49
CA ALA A 45 1.94 -4.49 -5.89
C ALA A 45 1.33 -3.10 -6.08
N ARG A 46 2.09 -2.07 -5.71
CA ARG A 46 1.67 -0.67 -5.79
C ARG A 46 1.55 -0.25 -7.25
N VAL A 47 0.39 0.26 -7.62
CA VAL A 47 0.13 0.77 -8.98
C VAL A 47 0.29 2.29 -9.01
N GLY A 48 -0.24 2.98 -8.00
CA GLY A 48 -0.21 4.44 -7.93
C GLY A 48 -1.37 5.00 -7.12
N PRO A 49 -1.49 6.34 -7.01
CA PRO A 49 -2.66 6.96 -6.42
C PRO A 49 -3.89 6.75 -7.32
N GLU A 50 -5.07 6.71 -6.72
CA GLU A 50 -6.31 6.96 -7.45
C GLU A 50 -6.27 8.38 -8.02
N LEU A 51 -6.84 8.58 -9.21
CA LEU A 51 -6.87 9.87 -9.87
C LEU A 51 -8.31 10.39 -9.91
N SER A 52 -8.49 11.69 -9.70
CA SER A 52 -9.77 12.37 -9.97
C SER A 52 -10.14 12.31 -11.46
N GLU A 53 -11.36 12.73 -11.80
CA GLU A 53 -11.77 12.89 -13.21
C GLU A 53 -10.86 13.84 -14.01
N SER A 54 -10.22 14.79 -13.33
CA SER A 54 -9.23 15.71 -13.90
C SER A 54 -7.79 15.18 -13.88
N GLY A 55 -7.58 13.92 -13.47
CA GLY A 55 -6.28 13.25 -13.43
C GLY A 55 -5.41 13.62 -12.23
N GLN A 56 -5.96 14.28 -11.20
CA GLN A 56 -5.19 14.67 -10.00
C GLN A 56 -5.10 13.53 -9.00
N PRO A 57 -3.93 13.25 -8.41
CA PRO A 57 -3.78 12.25 -7.35
C PRO A 57 -4.67 12.51 -6.14
N LEU A 58 -5.45 11.51 -5.73
CA LEU A 58 -6.20 11.51 -4.48
C LEU A 58 -5.34 10.97 -3.32
N SER A 59 -5.86 11.06 -2.10
CA SER A 59 -5.25 10.45 -0.91
C SER A 59 -5.41 8.92 -0.85
N THR A 60 -6.08 8.34 -1.84
CA THR A 60 -6.26 6.90 -2.01
C THR A 60 -5.17 6.33 -2.92
N TRP A 61 -4.60 5.18 -2.58
CA TRP A 61 -3.60 4.48 -3.41
C TRP A 61 -4.01 3.06 -3.77
N CYS A 62 -3.85 2.68 -5.03
CA CYS A 62 -4.27 1.39 -5.55
C CYS A 62 -3.10 0.39 -5.57
N TYR A 63 -3.39 -0.82 -5.10
CA TYR A 63 -2.50 -1.97 -5.17
C TYR A 63 -3.18 -3.12 -5.91
N ARG A 64 -2.51 -3.70 -6.91
CA ARG A 64 -3.03 -4.81 -7.71
C ARG A 64 -2.54 -6.14 -7.18
N TRP A 65 -3.42 -7.13 -7.15
CA TRP A 65 -3.05 -8.49 -6.81
C TRP A 65 -1.98 -9.02 -7.79
N GLU A 66 -0.93 -9.62 -7.25
CA GLU A 66 0.10 -10.29 -8.03
C GLU A 66 0.15 -11.78 -7.67
N PRO A 67 -0.56 -12.64 -8.42
CA PRO A 67 -0.69 -14.06 -8.09
C PRO A 67 0.61 -14.86 -8.17
N HIS A 68 1.67 -14.29 -8.75
CA HIS A 68 2.93 -14.97 -9.06
C HIS A 68 4.15 -14.38 -8.35
N VAL A 69 3.98 -13.45 -7.39
CA VAL A 69 5.12 -13.00 -6.58
C VAL A 69 5.48 -14.13 -5.63
N ALA A 70 6.52 -14.88 -5.99
CA ALA A 70 7.25 -15.68 -5.03
C ALA A 70 7.75 -14.71 -3.96
N LEU A 71 7.22 -14.82 -2.75
CA LEU A 71 7.86 -14.24 -1.57
C LEU A 71 9.27 -14.84 -1.57
N GLU A 72 10.28 -14.06 -1.97
CA GLU A 72 11.66 -14.52 -1.91
C GLU A 72 11.87 -15.10 -0.51
N ALA A 73 12.18 -16.40 -0.48
CA ALA A 73 12.45 -17.11 0.76
C ALA A 73 13.46 -16.28 1.57
N PRO A 74 13.35 -16.26 2.92
CA PRO A 74 14.25 -15.46 3.74
C PRO A 74 15.69 -15.73 3.29
N LEU A 75 16.43 -14.66 2.97
CA LEU A 75 17.86 -14.74 2.68
C LEU A 75 18.49 -15.46 3.88
N ASP A 76 18.79 -16.75 3.70
CA ASP A 76 19.59 -17.52 4.65
C ASP A 76 20.90 -16.75 4.82
N ARG A 77 21.21 -16.46 6.09
CA ARG A 77 22.44 -15.78 6.50
C ARG A 77 23.67 -16.64 6.25
#